data_AF-A0A561UQU2-F1
#
_entry.id   AF-A0A561UQU2-F1
#
_cell.length_a   1.000
_cell.length_b   1.000
_cell.length_c   1.000
_cell.angle_alpha   90.00
_cell.angle_beta   90.00
_cell.angle_gamma   90.00
#
_symmetry.space_group_name_H-M   'P 1'
#
loop_
_entity.id
_entity.type
_entity.pdbx_description
1 polymer ?
#
loop_
_entity_poly.entity_id
_entity_poly.type
_entity_poly.pdbx_seq_one_letter_code
_entity_poly.pdbx_strand_id
1 'polypeptide(L)'
;MFIRRLAQANHLPPPYLRKFLNEPPGPRGKPSWARLAAITGRDPDLLRTTLETKKCVECSTDIPPSDTFGRRAILCSMRCRTRAHRRRQTTEPCRICQKPMKIQTGQRHRLCSSACRRTAYLQRQQGRLSSTVSRGDDEPAHQGDRRCIACEKPLPPGSRSHRQTCSAACRQHARRWSRLDSPELFLRPPAETCEFCQEPLPKAKPTAGQRRWCSYLCGQRARRGLDPAPYRIRICEHCQDPIESDRFGRVRRWCSRSCREKAQRRRRKLAVTEI
;
A
#
# COMPACT_ATOMS: atom_id res chain seq x y z
N MET A 1 -20.24 4.13 0.47
CA MET A 1 -21.44 3.44 0.97
C MET A 1 -22.74 3.82 0.23
N PHE A 2 -22.71 4.56 -0.89
CA PHE A 2 -23.90 4.92 -1.68
C PHE A 2 -24.24 3.86 -2.76
N ILE A 3 -23.26 3.50 -3.60
CA ILE A 3 -23.41 2.50 -4.69
C ILE A 3 -23.99 1.16 -4.20
N ARG A 4 -23.64 0.70 -3.00
CA ARG A 4 -24.20 -0.55 -2.45
C ARG A 4 -25.69 -0.44 -2.15
N ARG A 5 -26.14 0.68 -1.58
CA ARG A 5 -27.56 0.93 -1.28
C ARG A 5 -28.35 1.09 -2.58
N LEU A 6 -27.78 1.81 -3.56
CA LEU A 6 -28.38 1.97 -4.87
C LEU A 6 -28.51 0.62 -5.62
N ALA A 7 -27.46 -0.21 -5.56
CA ALA A 7 -27.49 -1.56 -6.13
C ALA A 7 -28.55 -2.44 -5.47
N GLN A 8 -28.67 -2.38 -4.14
CA GLN A 8 -29.70 -3.12 -3.39
C GLN A 8 -31.12 -2.67 -3.76
N ALA A 9 -31.37 -1.36 -3.86
CA ALA A 9 -32.69 -0.82 -4.23
C ALA A 9 -33.13 -1.20 -5.65
N ASN A 10 -32.18 -1.45 -6.56
CA ASN A 10 -32.46 -1.85 -7.93
C ASN A 10 -32.31 -3.37 -8.15
N HIS A 11 -32.10 -4.16 -7.10
CA HIS A 11 -31.83 -5.60 -7.20
C HIS A 11 -30.66 -5.97 -8.13
N LEU A 12 -29.63 -5.11 -8.21
CA LEU A 12 -28.45 -5.30 -9.05
C LEU A 12 -27.20 -5.67 -8.23
N PRO A 13 -26.26 -6.46 -8.78
CA PRO A 13 -24.96 -6.67 -8.15
C PRO A 13 -24.15 -5.37 -8.07
N PRO A 14 -23.52 -5.02 -6.93
CA PRO A 14 -22.67 -3.84 -6.83
C PRO A 14 -21.51 -3.75 -7.84
N PRO A 15 -20.88 -4.85 -8.30
CA PRO A 15 -19.87 -4.79 -9.36
C PRO A 15 -20.43 -4.31 -10.70
N TYR A 16 -21.64 -4.76 -11.05
CA TYR A 16 -22.31 -4.40 -12.29
C TYR A 16 -22.61 -2.90 -12.33
N LEU A 17 -23.19 -2.38 -11.25
CA LEU A 17 -23.49 -0.96 -11.12
C LEU A 17 -22.23 -0.08 -11.19
N ARG A 18 -21.09 -0.52 -10.65
CA ARG A 18 -19.83 0.22 -10.80
C ARG A 18 -19.33 0.25 -12.23
N LYS A 19 -19.42 -0.86 -12.95
CA LYS A 19 -18.99 -0.93 -14.35
C LYS A 19 -19.87 -0.01 -15.23
N PHE A 20 -21.16 0.03 -14.96
CA PHE A 20 -22.10 0.89 -15.68
C PHE A 20 -21.95 2.38 -15.34
N LEU A 21 -21.79 2.71 -14.06
CA LEU A 21 -21.70 4.12 -13.63
C LEU A 21 -20.37 4.78 -13.97
N ASN A 22 -19.28 4.01 -14.05
CA ASN A 22 -17.96 4.57 -14.34
C ASN A 22 -17.76 4.75 -15.85
N GLU A 23 -17.26 5.91 -16.25
CA GLU A 23 -16.84 6.13 -17.63
C GLU A 23 -15.64 5.23 -17.98
N PRO A 24 -15.56 4.70 -19.22
CA PRO A 24 -14.35 4.03 -19.70
C PRO A 24 -13.16 4.99 -19.56
N PRO A 25 -11.96 4.49 -19.19
CA PRO A 25 -11.42 3.20 -19.61
C PRO A 25 -11.35 2.11 -18.52
N GLY A 26 -12.07 2.21 -17.39
CA GLY A 26 -12.03 1.09 -16.43
C GLY A 26 -13.01 1.12 -15.27
N PRO A 27 -13.24 -0.04 -14.62
CA PRO A 27 -14.18 -0.21 -13.50
C PRO A 27 -13.79 0.56 -12.22
N ARG A 28 -12.64 1.25 -12.23
CA ARG A 28 -12.14 2.11 -11.14
C ARG A 28 -12.28 3.62 -11.46
N GLY A 29 -12.93 3.98 -12.57
CA GLY A 29 -13.23 5.36 -12.91
C GLY A 29 -14.09 6.08 -11.88
N LYS A 30 -14.18 7.40 -11.99
CA LYS A 30 -15.16 8.20 -11.23
C LYS A 30 -16.55 7.89 -11.79
N PRO A 31 -17.60 7.78 -10.95
CA PRO A 31 -18.95 7.62 -11.45
C PRO A 31 -19.38 8.88 -12.19
N SER A 32 -19.96 8.70 -13.37
CA SER A 32 -20.51 9.80 -14.17
C SER A 32 -21.81 10.29 -13.53
N TRP A 33 -21.91 11.60 -13.26
CA TRP A 33 -23.11 12.21 -12.68
C TRP A 33 -24.32 12.08 -13.60
N ALA A 34 -24.13 12.16 -14.91
CA ALA A 34 -25.19 11.98 -15.89
C ALA A 34 -25.81 10.57 -15.81
N ARG A 35 -24.99 9.52 -15.66
CA ARG A 35 -25.48 8.15 -15.51
C ARG A 35 -26.16 7.92 -14.16
N LEU A 36 -25.66 8.54 -13.09
CA LEU A 36 -26.29 8.51 -11.78
C LEU A 36 -27.67 9.19 -11.81
N ALA A 37 -27.77 10.35 -12.46
CA ALA A 37 -29.03 11.06 -12.68
C ALA A 37 -30.04 10.20 -13.43
N ALA A 38 -29.63 9.60 -14.55
CA ALA A 38 -30.48 8.72 -15.34
C ALA A 38 -31.06 7.54 -14.53
N ILE A 39 -30.26 6.87 -13.70
CA ILE A 39 -30.74 5.73 -12.89
C ILE A 39 -31.68 6.17 -11.76
N THR A 40 -31.41 7.32 -11.16
CA THR A 40 -32.18 7.78 -9.99
C THR A 40 -33.40 8.63 -10.36
N GLY A 41 -33.52 9.04 -11.63
CA GLY A 41 -34.59 9.93 -12.10
C GLY A 41 -34.52 11.33 -11.47
N ARG A 42 -33.34 11.77 -11.04
CA ARG A 42 -33.14 13.07 -10.38
C ARG A 42 -32.18 13.94 -11.18
N ASP A 43 -32.34 15.25 -11.04
CA ASP A 43 -31.44 16.24 -11.61
C ASP A 43 -29.97 16.00 -11.16
N PRO A 44 -28.99 15.92 -12.09
CA PRO A 44 -27.59 15.70 -11.76
C PRO A 44 -27.00 16.73 -10.78
N ASP A 45 -27.41 17.99 -10.85
CA ASP A 45 -26.88 19.04 -9.97
C ASP A 45 -27.43 18.92 -8.55
N LEU A 46 -28.72 18.60 -8.41
CA LEU A 46 -29.33 18.26 -7.13
C LEU A 46 -28.69 17.01 -6.49
N LEU A 47 -28.38 15.98 -7.28
CA LEU A 47 -27.70 14.77 -6.79
C LEU A 47 -26.27 15.06 -6.33
N ARG A 48 -25.53 15.87 -7.09
CA ARG A 48 -24.18 16.29 -6.73
C ARG A 48 -24.23 17.02 -5.39
N THR A 49 -25.12 18.00 -5.27
CA THR A 49 -25.33 18.75 -4.02
C THR A 49 -25.67 17.80 -2.88
N THR A 50 -26.65 16.91 -3.03
CA THR A 50 -27.09 16.03 -1.93
C THR A 50 -26.03 15.01 -1.50
N LEU A 51 -25.27 14.43 -2.43
CA LEU A 51 -24.34 13.34 -2.16
C LEU A 51 -22.93 13.81 -1.81
N GLU A 52 -22.56 15.02 -2.22
CA GLU A 52 -21.27 15.63 -1.90
C GLU A 52 -21.34 16.62 -0.75
N THR A 53 -22.49 17.26 -0.52
CA THR A 53 -22.67 18.10 0.68
C THR A 53 -22.54 17.22 1.91
N LYS A 54 -21.55 17.57 2.73
CA LYS A 54 -21.24 16.86 3.95
C LYS A 54 -21.22 17.84 5.09
N LYS A 55 -21.76 17.42 6.23
CA LYS A 55 -21.63 18.21 7.45
C LYS A 55 -20.20 18.11 7.99
N CYS A 56 -19.66 19.25 8.38
CA CYS A 56 -18.39 19.35 9.09
C CYS A 56 -18.49 18.59 10.42
N VAL A 57 -17.52 17.74 10.72
CA VAL A 57 -17.52 16.95 11.97
C VAL A 57 -17.39 17.82 13.23
N GLU A 58 -16.83 19.03 13.11
CA GLU A 58 -16.58 19.90 14.28
C GLU A 58 -17.68 20.94 14.51
N CYS A 59 -18.28 21.49 13.47
CA CYS A 59 -19.25 22.58 13.59
C CYS A 59 -20.59 22.28 12.91
N SER A 60 -20.76 21.09 12.35
CA SER A 60 -21.97 20.64 11.64
C SER A 60 -22.38 21.47 10.42
N THR A 61 -21.64 22.53 10.09
CA THR A 61 -21.87 23.35 8.88
C THR A 61 -21.70 22.51 7.62
N ASP A 62 -22.56 22.75 6.64
CA ASP A 62 -22.49 22.11 5.34
C ASP A 62 -21.21 22.51 4.60
N ILE A 63 -20.45 21.51 4.16
CA ILE A 63 -19.24 21.66 3.36
C ILE A 63 -19.68 21.57 1.90
N PRO A 64 -19.40 22.60 1.08
CA PRO A 64 -19.76 22.57 -0.33
C PRO A 64 -19.05 21.42 -1.06
N PRO A 65 -19.64 20.90 -2.13
CA PRO A 65 -18.99 19.94 -3.01
C PRO A 65 -17.61 20.45 -3.45
N SER A 66 -16.62 19.57 -3.47
CA SER A 66 -15.30 19.87 -4.01
C SER A 66 -15.10 19.11 -5.32
N ASP A 67 -14.63 19.80 -6.35
CA ASP A 67 -14.31 19.22 -7.66
C ASP A 67 -13.22 18.13 -7.59
N THR A 68 -12.48 18.05 -6.47
CA THR A 68 -11.44 17.04 -6.27
C THR A 68 -12.00 15.72 -5.73
N PHE A 69 -12.44 14.88 -6.65
CA PHE A 69 -12.69 13.46 -6.38
C PHE A 69 -11.45 12.76 -5.81
N GLY A 70 -11.51 12.35 -4.54
CA GLY A 70 -10.53 11.44 -3.93
C GLY A 70 -10.08 11.84 -2.52
N ARG A 71 -10.16 13.12 -2.16
CA ARG A 71 -9.88 13.58 -0.78
C ARG A 71 -11.00 14.46 -0.28
N ARG A 72 -12.01 13.82 0.30
CA ARG A 72 -13.14 14.52 0.92
C ARG A 72 -12.65 15.25 2.16
N ALA A 73 -12.71 16.58 2.16
CA ALA A 73 -12.50 17.35 3.38
C ALA A 73 -13.60 17.00 4.38
N ILE A 74 -13.21 16.55 5.57
CA ILE A 74 -14.14 16.23 6.67
C ILE A 74 -14.50 17.51 7.48
N LEU A 75 -13.78 18.60 7.20
CA LEU A 75 -13.75 19.82 8.00
C LEU A 75 -13.92 21.02 7.07
N CYS A 76 -14.84 21.93 7.39
CA CYS A 76 -15.22 23.06 6.53
C CYS A 76 -14.14 24.15 6.42
N SER A 77 -13.28 24.30 7.42
CA SER A 77 -12.34 25.41 7.51
C SER A 77 -11.05 25.03 8.21
N MET A 78 -10.00 25.84 8.03
CA MET A 78 -8.77 25.73 8.80
C MET A 78 -9.00 25.89 10.31
N ARG A 79 -9.96 26.72 10.73
CA ARG A 79 -10.36 26.84 12.14
C ARG A 79 -10.90 25.51 12.70
N CYS A 80 -11.80 24.85 11.97
CA CYS A 80 -12.31 23.53 12.36
C CYS A 80 -11.20 22.47 12.33
N ARG A 81 -10.27 22.55 11.37
CA ARG A 81 -9.10 21.66 11.34
C ARG A 81 -8.21 21.82 12.56
N THR A 82 -7.93 23.04 12.98
CA THR A 82 -7.16 23.30 14.20
C THR A 82 -7.93 22.86 15.45
N ARG A 83 -9.25 23.08 15.52
CA ARG A 83 -10.10 22.61 16.63
C ARG A 83 -10.11 21.08 16.73
N ALA A 84 -10.34 20.38 15.62
CA ALA A 84 -10.24 18.93 15.54
C ALA A 84 -8.85 18.43 15.95
N HIS A 85 -7.79 19.10 15.48
CA HIS A 85 -6.42 18.75 15.84
C HIS A 85 -6.15 18.93 17.34
N ARG A 86 -6.61 20.04 17.94
CA ARG A 86 -6.53 20.27 19.39
C ARG A 86 -7.31 19.21 20.17
N ARG A 87 -8.52 18.86 19.73
CA ARG A 87 -9.33 17.79 20.35
C ARG A 87 -8.64 16.41 20.26
N ARG A 88 -7.94 16.13 19.16
CA ARG A 88 -7.18 14.90 18.93
C ARG A 88 -5.82 14.86 19.64
N GLN A 89 -5.31 15.99 20.11
CA GLN A 89 -4.18 16.00 21.05
C GLN A 89 -4.70 15.52 22.40
N THR A 90 -4.96 14.22 22.50
CA THR A 90 -5.21 13.55 23.77
C THR A 90 -3.98 13.71 24.64
N THR A 91 -4.11 14.52 25.69
CA THR A 91 -3.20 14.49 26.83
C THR A 91 -3.51 13.22 27.60
N GLU A 92 -2.69 12.19 27.40
CA GLU A 92 -2.74 11.00 28.24
C GLU A 92 -1.75 11.17 29.42
N PRO A 93 -2.06 10.60 30.60
CA PRO A 93 -1.15 10.62 31.71
C PRO A 93 0.05 9.72 31.45
N CYS A 94 1.23 10.14 31.91
CA CYS A 94 2.42 9.30 31.90
C CYS A 94 2.23 8.06 32.77
N ARG A 95 2.68 6.89 32.31
CA ARG A 95 2.58 5.64 33.08
C ARG A 95 3.39 5.62 34.39
N ILE A 96 4.38 6.49 34.54
CA ILE A 96 5.24 6.56 35.73
C ILE A 96 4.88 7.79 36.58
N CYS A 97 4.94 8.98 35.97
CA CYS A 97 4.76 10.24 36.68
C CYS A 97 3.28 10.66 36.80
N GLN A 98 2.36 10.00 36.10
CA GLN A 98 0.94 10.36 35.93
C GLN A 98 0.65 11.78 35.42
N LYS A 99 1.67 12.62 35.21
CA LYS A 99 1.51 13.97 34.65
C LYS A 99 0.92 13.91 33.24
N PRO A 100 0.00 14.83 32.89
CA PRO A 100 -0.56 14.90 31.55
C PRO A 100 0.55 15.27 30.55
N MET A 101 0.63 14.52 29.45
CA MET A 101 1.63 14.76 28.41
C MET A 101 1.03 14.65 27.02
N LYS A 102 1.60 15.39 26.06
CA LYS A 102 1.26 15.23 24.64
C LYS A 102 1.94 13.98 24.09
N ILE A 103 1.16 13.08 23.48
CA ILE A 103 1.70 11.90 22.80
C ILE A 103 2.33 12.35 21.48
N GLN A 104 3.64 12.13 21.33
CA GLN A 104 4.30 12.37 20.05
C GLN A 104 3.97 11.22 19.07
N THR A 105 3.72 11.56 17.80
CA THR A 105 3.40 10.58 16.76
C THR A 105 4.58 9.60 16.60
N GLY A 106 4.35 8.30 16.82
CA GLY A 106 5.38 7.26 16.80
C GLY A 106 5.96 6.88 18.17
N GLN A 107 5.57 7.56 19.24
CA GLN A 107 6.00 7.22 20.60
C GLN A 107 5.27 5.95 21.08
N ARG A 108 5.97 4.80 21.08
CA ARG A 108 5.41 3.49 21.50
C ARG A 108 5.08 3.41 22.99
N HIS A 109 5.74 4.22 23.83
CA HIS A 109 5.59 4.18 25.28
C HIS A 109 5.15 5.54 25.82
N ARG A 110 4.05 5.56 26.59
CA ARG A 110 3.42 6.73 27.21
C ARG A 110 4.26 7.25 28.40
N LEU A 111 5.40 7.90 28.12
CA LEU A 111 6.37 8.33 29.12
C LEU A 111 6.77 9.79 28.94
N CYS A 112 6.60 10.59 30.01
CA CYS A 112 6.68 12.06 29.99
C CYS A 112 8.09 12.61 29.74
N SER A 113 9.13 11.92 30.21
CA SER A 113 10.51 12.43 30.23
C SER A 113 11.55 11.31 30.07
N SER A 114 12.82 11.69 29.86
CA SER A 114 13.96 10.75 29.94
C SER A 114 14.05 10.05 31.30
N ALA A 115 13.78 10.78 32.40
CA ALA A 115 13.74 10.22 33.75
C ALA A 115 12.69 9.09 33.86
N CYS A 116 11.44 9.33 33.44
CA CYS A 116 10.39 8.30 33.44
C CYS A 116 10.70 7.13 32.50
N ARG A 117 11.43 7.37 31.40
CA ARG A 117 11.95 6.29 30.54
C ARG A 117 12.97 5.42 31.26
N ARG A 118 13.87 6.02 32.04
CA ARG A 118 14.84 5.30 32.87
C ARG A 118 14.14 4.49 33.95
N THR A 119 13.18 5.07 34.66
CA THR A 119 12.39 4.36 35.68
C THR A 119 11.64 3.17 35.10
N ALA A 120 10.94 3.35 33.96
CA ALA A 120 10.24 2.27 33.29
C ALA A 120 11.19 1.18 32.75
N TYR A 121 12.43 1.54 32.40
CA TYR A 121 13.45 0.57 32.01
C TYR A 121 13.93 -0.26 33.21
N LEU A 122 14.21 0.40 34.34
CA LEU A 122 14.63 -0.27 35.58
C LEU A 122 13.54 -1.21 36.11
N GLN A 123 12.28 -0.77 36.14
CA GLN A 123 11.13 -1.63 36.53
C GLN A 123 11.02 -2.88 35.64
N ARG A 124 11.28 -2.77 34.33
CA ARG A 124 11.30 -3.92 33.43
C ARG A 124 12.48 -4.86 33.68
N GLN A 125 13.64 -4.34 34.06
CA GLN A 125 14.79 -5.17 34.44
C GLN A 125 14.51 -5.91 35.74
N GLN A 126 13.95 -5.23 36.75
CA GLN A 126 13.56 -5.83 38.02
C GLN A 126 12.49 -6.92 37.81
N GLY A 127 11.43 -6.62 37.06
CA GLY A 127 10.39 -7.61 36.74
C GLY A 127 10.93 -8.83 35.99
N ARG A 128 11.92 -8.67 35.09
CA ARG A 128 12.56 -9.81 34.42
C ARG A 128 13.37 -10.69 35.38
N LEU A 129 14.04 -10.09 36.36
CA LEU A 129 14.80 -10.81 37.39
C LEU A 129 13.86 -11.50 38.39
N SER A 130 12.71 -10.90 38.72
CA SER A 130 11.69 -11.52 39.57
C SER A 130 10.93 -12.65 38.84
N SER A 131 10.62 -12.49 37.55
CA SER A 131 9.93 -13.53 36.77
C SER A 131 10.79 -14.76 36.45
N THR A 132 12.12 -14.69 36.60
CA THR A 132 12.99 -15.87 36.49
C THR A 132 13.00 -16.75 37.73
N VAL A 133 12.46 -16.28 38.86
CA VAL A 133 12.43 -17.01 40.14
C VAL A 133 11.07 -17.66 40.43
N SER A 134 9.99 -17.21 39.78
CA SER A 134 8.63 -17.75 40.00
C SER A 134 8.08 -18.55 38.81
N ARG A 135 8.93 -19.30 38.09
CA ARG A 135 8.46 -20.32 37.11
C ARG A 135 8.34 -21.70 37.80
N GLY A 136 7.59 -21.74 38.88
CA GLY A 136 6.96 -22.94 39.40
C GLY A 136 5.47 -22.62 39.45
N ASP A 137 4.68 -23.41 38.72
CA ASP A 137 3.24 -23.58 38.91
C ASP A 137 2.35 -22.36 38.63
N ASP A 138 1.86 -22.25 37.38
CA ASP A 138 0.50 -21.75 37.09
C ASP A 138 0.12 -22.00 35.61
N GLU A 139 -0.74 -22.99 35.41
CA GLU A 139 -1.86 -23.09 34.45
C GLU A 139 -1.78 -22.31 33.11
N PRO A 140 -1.52 -22.99 31.96
CA PRO A 140 -1.67 -22.39 30.64
C PRO A 140 -3.11 -22.49 30.13
N ALA A 141 -3.92 -21.48 30.43
CA ALA A 141 -5.22 -21.27 29.79
C ALA A 141 -5.10 -21.18 28.25
N HIS A 142 -5.85 -22.04 27.55
CA HIS A 142 -6.22 -22.01 26.12
C HIS A 142 -5.11 -22.04 25.07
N GLN A 143 -4.29 -23.09 25.08
CA GLN A 143 -3.49 -23.55 23.92
C GLN A 143 -4.25 -24.60 23.08
N GLY A 144 -5.58 -24.51 23.06
CA GLY A 144 -6.49 -25.50 22.47
C GLY A 144 -6.28 -25.69 20.97
N ASP A 145 -5.98 -26.93 20.60
CA ASP A 145 -6.21 -27.53 19.27
C ASP A 145 -5.50 -26.93 18.06
N ARG A 146 -4.26 -26.46 18.25
CA ARG A 146 -3.40 -26.22 17.08
C ARG A 146 -2.87 -27.54 16.54
N ARG A 147 -3.49 -28.00 15.46
CA ARG A 147 -3.10 -29.20 14.71
C ARG A 147 -2.05 -28.88 13.66
N CYS A 148 -1.18 -29.84 13.39
CA CYS A 148 -0.18 -29.75 12.34
C CYS A 148 -0.85 -29.79 10.96
N ILE A 149 -0.57 -28.82 10.08
CA ILE A 149 -1.16 -28.78 8.72
C ILE A 149 -0.78 -29.98 7.82
N ALA A 150 0.21 -30.78 8.21
CA ALA A 150 0.75 -31.89 7.42
C ALA A 150 0.32 -33.28 7.91
N CYS A 151 -0.05 -33.42 9.19
CA CYS A 151 -0.36 -34.73 9.79
C CYS A 151 -1.47 -34.65 10.85
N GLU A 152 -2.06 -33.47 11.04
CA GLU A 152 -3.18 -33.17 11.94
C GLU A 152 -2.96 -33.46 13.42
N LYS A 153 -1.79 -33.95 13.80
CA LYS A 153 -1.38 -34.16 15.20
C LYS A 153 -1.27 -32.82 15.95
N PRO A 154 -1.54 -32.79 17.25
CA PRO A 154 -1.36 -31.60 18.07
C PRO A 154 0.09 -31.12 18.00
N LEU A 155 0.26 -29.80 17.91
CA LEU A 155 1.58 -29.17 17.94
C LEU A 155 2.19 -29.32 19.34
N PRO A 156 3.52 -29.51 19.45
CA PRO A 156 4.17 -29.66 20.74
C PRO A 156 3.99 -28.39 21.59
N PRO A 157 3.82 -28.56 22.93
CA PRO A 157 3.64 -27.44 23.84
C PRO A 157 4.87 -26.52 23.79
N GLY A 158 4.63 -25.20 23.83
CA GLY A 158 5.71 -24.18 23.74
C GLY A 158 6.20 -23.88 22.33
N SER A 159 5.57 -24.43 21.29
CA SER A 159 5.85 -24.02 19.91
C SER A 159 5.45 -22.55 19.69
N ARG A 160 6.36 -21.76 19.08
CA ARG A 160 6.10 -20.33 18.80
C ARG A 160 4.79 -20.19 18.02
N SER A 161 4.02 -19.15 18.30
CA SER A 161 2.68 -18.91 17.73
C SER A 161 2.59 -18.92 16.18
N HIS A 162 3.71 -18.83 15.46
CA HIS A 162 3.75 -18.91 13.99
C HIS A 162 4.07 -20.32 13.44
N ARG A 163 4.40 -21.30 14.29
CA ARG A 163 4.75 -22.66 13.85
C ARG A 163 3.46 -23.41 13.50
N GLN A 164 3.37 -23.88 12.26
CA GLN A 164 2.22 -24.63 11.72
C GLN A 164 2.50 -26.15 11.59
N THR A 165 3.72 -26.61 11.86
CA THR A 165 4.16 -28.00 11.66
C THR A 165 4.77 -28.60 12.94
N CYS A 166 4.38 -29.82 13.32
CA CYS A 166 4.86 -30.49 14.54
C CYS A 166 6.36 -30.85 14.45
N SER A 167 6.83 -31.38 13.32
CA SER A 167 8.22 -31.82 13.13
C SER A 167 8.90 -31.21 11.90
N ALA A 168 10.21 -31.41 11.77
CA ALA A 168 10.96 -31.04 10.56
C ALA A 168 10.49 -31.84 9.33
N ALA A 169 10.17 -33.12 9.50
CA ALA A 169 9.61 -33.96 8.44
C ALA A 169 8.25 -33.42 7.94
N CYS A 170 7.34 -33.07 8.87
CA CYS A 170 6.06 -32.44 8.53
C CYS A 170 6.23 -31.08 7.85
N ARG A 171 7.29 -30.33 8.19
CA ARG A 171 7.63 -29.07 7.50
C ARG A 171 8.07 -29.31 6.06
N GLN A 172 8.87 -30.34 5.81
CA GLN A 172 9.28 -30.71 4.45
C GLN A 172 8.07 -31.21 3.63
N HIS A 173 7.20 -32.02 4.24
CA HIS A 173 5.96 -32.49 3.64
C HIS A 173 5.05 -31.33 3.24
N ALA A 174 4.72 -30.42 4.17
CA ALA A 174 3.92 -29.23 3.88
C ALA A 174 4.53 -28.39 2.74
N ARG A 175 5.86 -28.22 2.72
CA ARG A 175 6.57 -27.53 1.62
C ARG A 175 6.49 -28.25 0.27
N ARG A 176 6.30 -29.56 0.24
CA ARG A 176 6.12 -30.33 -0.99
C ARG A 176 4.69 -30.13 -1.52
N TRP A 177 3.69 -30.20 -0.65
CA TRP A 177 2.29 -29.97 -1.00
C TRP A 177 1.98 -28.53 -1.41
N SER A 178 2.53 -27.53 -0.71
CA SER A 178 2.37 -26.11 -1.11
C SER A 178 2.99 -25.80 -2.48
N ARG A 179 3.89 -26.64 -3.00
CA ARG A 179 4.39 -26.51 -4.39
C ARG A 179 3.41 -27.10 -5.40
N LEU A 180 2.69 -28.16 -5.03
CA LEU A 180 1.72 -28.82 -5.90
C LEU A 180 0.41 -28.03 -6.02
N ASP A 181 -0.03 -27.35 -4.96
CA ASP A 181 -1.23 -26.49 -4.93
C ASP A 181 -1.11 -25.19 -5.75
N SER A 182 0.06 -24.90 -6.32
CA SER A 182 0.25 -23.75 -7.22
C SER A 182 0.86 -24.18 -8.56
N PRO A 183 0.15 -25.00 -9.35
CA PRO A 183 0.63 -25.48 -10.65
C PRO A 183 0.88 -24.33 -11.64
N GLU A 184 0.22 -23.18 -11.47
CA GLU A 184 0.46 -21.98 -12.29
C GLU A 184 1.89 -21.42 -12.19
N LEU A 185 2.60 -21.66 -11.08
CA LEU A 185 3.99 -21.21 -10.92
C LEU A 185 4.99 -22.07 -11.70
N PHE A 186 4.62 -23.29 -12.10
CA PHE A 186 5.48 -24.21 -12.86
C PHE A 186 5.28 -24.09 -14.37
N LEU A 187 4.09 -23.67 -14.82
CA LEU A 187 3.79 -23.48 -16.24
C LEU A 187 4.27 -22.14 -16.81
N ARG A 188 4.75 -21.22 -15.96
CA ARG A 188 5.35 -19.97 -16.46
C ARG A 188 6.78 -20.25 -16.91
N PRO A 189 7.12 -20.03 -18.20
CA PRO A 189 8.51 -20.09 -18.62
C PRO A 189 9.33 -19.11 -17.78
N PRO A 190 10.60 -19.43 -17.47
CA PRO A 190 11.45 -18.51 -16.73
C PRO A 190 11.46 -17.17 -17.44
N ALA A 191 11.05 -16.12 -16.74
CA ALA A 191 11.08 -14.78 -17.32
C ALA A 191 12.52 -14.49 -17.76
N GLU A 192 12.72 -14.23 -19.05
CA GLU A 192 14.03 -13.84 -19.58
C GLU A 192 14.33 -12.37 -19.25
N THR A 193 13.27 -11.58 -19.03
CA THR A 193 13.33 -10.16 -18.70
C THR A 193 12.66 -9.86 -17.37
N CYS A 194 13.18 -8.85 -16.67
CA CYS A 194 12.61 -8.34 -15.43
C CYS A 194 11.19 -7.80 -15.66
N GLU A 195 10.20 -8.27 -14.87
CA GLU A 195 8.81 -7.81 -15.00
C GLU A 195 8.62 -6.31 -14.74
N PHE A 196 9.60 -5.67 -14.08
CA PHE A 196 9.54 -4.23 -13.76
C PHE A 196 10.26 -3.39 -14.81
N CYS A 197 11.58 -3.53 -14.97
CA CYS A 197 12.36 -2.67 -15.88
C CYS A 197 12.53 -3.24 -17.30
N GLN A 198 12.08 -4.47 -17.57
CA GLN A 198 12.25 -5.19 -18.84
C GLN A 198 13.70 -5.51 -19.23
N GLU A 199 14.67 -5.24 -18.36
CA GLU A 199 16.06 -5.64 -18.59
C GLU A 199 16.23 -7.17 -18.52
N PRO A 200 17.16 -7.74 -19.31
CA PRO A 200 17.45 -9.16 -19.26
C PRO A 200 17.87 -9.56 -17.84
N LEU A 201 17.30 -10.65 -17.34
CA LEU A 201 17.66 -11.18 -16.04
C LEU A 201 19.05 -11.81 -16.11
N PRO A 202 19.92 -11.58 -15.12
CA PRO A 202 21.21 -12.27 -15.08
C PRO A 202 20.95 -13.77 -15.07
N LYS A 203 21.61 -14.52 -15.98
CA LYS A 203 21.46 -15.98 -16.11
C LYS A 203 21.67 -16.63 -14.73
N ALA A 204 20.58 -17.01 -14.09
CA ALA A 204 20.63 -17.60 -12.77
C ALA A 204 21.17 -19.03 -12.89
N LYS A 205 22.01 -19.45 -11.93
CA LYS A 205 22.36 -20.87 -11.80
C LYS A 205 21.06 -21.68 -11.64
N PRO A 206 20.96 -22.88 -12.21
CA PRO A 206 19.72 -23.67 -12.27
C PRO A 206 19.09 -23.99 -10.89
N THR A 207 19.84 -23.82 -9.81
CA THR A 207 19.37 -24.01 -8.42
C THR A 207 18.70 -22.79 -7.79
N ALA A 208 18.86 -21.59 -8.36
CA ALA A 208 18.19 -20.38 -7.89
C ALA A 208 16.85 -20.26 -8.63
N GLY A 209 15.75 -20.59 -7.96
CA GLY A 209 14.40 -20.56 -8.55
C GLY A 209 14.07 -19.28 -9.32
N GLN A 210 13.07 -19.37 -10.21
CA GLN A 210 12.69 -18.31 -11.16
C GLN A 210 12.67 -16.90 -10.52
N ARG A 211 13.69 -16.09 -10.84
CA ARG A 211 13.74 -14.69 -10.42
C ARG A 211 12.80 -13.89 -11.30
N ARG A 212 11.86 -13.18 -10.69
CA ARG A 212 10.92 -12.27 -11.41
C ARG A 212 11.49 -10.85 -11.60
N TRP A 213 12.57 -10.52 -10.90
CA TRP A 213 13.14 -9.17 -10.88
C TRP A 213 14.67 -9.21 -10.97
N CYS A 214 15.26 -8.26 -11.71
CA CYS A 214 16.72 -8.17 -11.90
C CYS A 214 17.44 -7.79 -10.60
N SER A 215 16.77 -7.04 -9.73
CA SER A 215 17.30 -6.57 -8.46
C SER A 215 16.22 -6.56 -7.37
N TYR A 216 16.67 -6.56 -6.11
CA TYR A 216 15.80 -6.34 -4.95
C TYR A 216 15.00 -5.03 -5.06
N LEU A 217 15.63 -3.98 -5.60
CA LEU A 217 15.00 -2.67 -5.80
C LEU A 217 13.84 -2.75 -6.80
N CYS A 218 14.00 -3.43 -7.93
CA CYS A 218 12.92 -3.64 -8.89
C CYS A 218 11.73 -4.38 -8.25
N GLY A 219 12.00 -5.41 -7.44
CA GLY A 219 10.96 -6.12 -6.69
C GLY A 219 10.28 -5.27 -5.61
N GLN A 220 11.00 -4.32 -5.00
CA GLN A 220 10.42 -3.38 -4.04
C GLN A 220 9.55 -2.32 -4.74
N ARG A 221 10.00 -1.79 -5.89
CA ARG A 221 9.27 -0.79 -6.69
C ARG A 221 7.99 -1.37 -7.28
N ALA A 222 8.03 -2.58 -7.82
CA ALA A 222 6.86 -3.29 -8.32
C ALA A 222 5.79 -3.47 -7.23
N ARG A 223 6.18 -3.89 -6.02
CA ARG A 223 5.27 -4.03 -4.87
C ARG A 223 4.64 -2.72 -4.40
N ARG A 224 5.31 -1.59 -4.64
CA ARG A 224 4.79 -0.24 -4.34
C ARG A 224 3.89 0.30 -5.45
N GLY A 225 3.70 -0.43 -6.56
CA GLY A 225 2.90 0.02 -7.69
C GLY A 225 3.50 1.24 -8.40
N LEU A 226 4.83 1.40 -8.36
CA LEU A 226 5.49 2.47 -9.10
C LEU A 226 5.44 2.18 -10.60
N ASP A 227 5.28 3.26 -11.39
CA ASP A 227 5.34 3.17 -12.83
C ASP A 227 6.75 2.71 -13.27
N PRO A 228 6.89 1.67 -14.11
CA PRO A 228 8.17 1.26 -14.66
C PRO A 228 8.70 2.20 -15.76
N ALA A 229 7.87 3.04 -16.38
CA ALA A 229 8.23 3.93 -17.48
C ALA A 229 9.45 4.86 -17.23
N PRO A 230 9.64 5.48 -16.05
CA PRO A 230 10.84 6.29 -15.78
C PRO A 230 12.12 5.48 -15.59
N TYR A 231 12.05 4.15 -15.47
CA TYR A 231 13.19 3.27 -15.25
C TYR A 231 13.53 2.40 -16.46
N ARG A 232 12.78 2.52 -17.56
CA ARG A 232 13.18 1.94 -18.84
C ARG A 232 14.32 2.77 -19.40
N ILE A 233 15.39 2.11 -19.84
CA ILE A 233 16.47 2.74 -20.59
C ILE A 233 15.82 3.41 -21.81
N ARG A 234 15.81 4.75 -21.82
CA ARG A 234 15.30 5.50 -22.97
C ARG A 234 16.42 5.61 -23.99
N ILE A 235 16.14 5.25 -25.21
CA ILE A 235 17.04 5.54 -26.34
C ILE A 235 16.87 6.99 -26.76
N CYS A 236 17.95 7.63 -27.17
CA CYS A 236 17.90 8.98 -27.70
C CYS A 236 17.16 9.00 -29.03
N GLU A 237 16.20 9.92 -29.18
CA GLU A 237 15.42 10.07 -30.42
C GLU A 237 16.29 10.46 -31.65
N HIS A 238 17.53 10.90 -31.43
CA HIS A 238 18.45 11.25 -32.51
C HIS A 238 19.55 10.21 -32.74
N CYS A 239 20.27 9.84 -31.68
CA CYS A 239 21.46 8.97 -31.75
C CYS A 239 21.13 7.47 -31.54
N GLN A 240 19.91 7.14 -31.09
CA GLN A 240 19.49 5.82 -30.59
C GLN A 240 20.31 5.26 -29.43
N ASP A 241 21.38 5.93 -29.01
CA ASP A 241 22.14 5.52 -27.82
C ASP A 241 21.30 5.58 -26.54
N PRO A 242 21.56 4.66 -25.59
CA PRO A 242 20.91 4.66 -24.29
C PRO A 242 21.20 5.97 -23.53
N ILE A 243 20.16 6.62 -23.04
CA ILE A 243 20.25 7.80 -22.19
C ILE A 243 20.44 7.34 -20.75
N GLU A 244 21.60 7.61 -20.18
CA GLU A 244 21.81 7.45 -18.75
C GLU A 244 20.88 8.39 -17.97
N SER A 245 20.12 7.81 -17.03
CA SER A 245 19.31 8.59 -16.10
C SER A 245 20.23 9.41 -15.20
N ASP A 246 19.91 10.67 -14.94
CA ASP A 246 20.65 11.43 -13.93
C ASP A 246 20.46 10.81 -12.53
N ARG A 247 21.33 11.16 -11.58
CA ARG A 247 21.23 10.68 -10.18
C ARG A 247 19.90 11.03 -9.49
N PHE A 248 19.10 11.90 -10.08
CA PHE A 248 17.80 12.37 -9.58
C PHE A 248 16.60 11.73 -10.33
N GLY A 249 16.83 10.82 -11.28
CA GLY A 249 15.78 10.22 -12.09
C GLY A 249 15.07 11.20 -13.03
N ARG A 250 15.67 12.35 -13.35
CA ARG A 250 15.11 13.27 -14.34
C ARG A 250 15.31 12.71 -15.74
N VAL A 251 14.19 12.57 -16.44
CA VAL A 251 14.13 11.99 -17.78
C VAL A 251 14.65 13.01 -18.79
N ARG A 252 15.89 12.85 -19.25
CA ARG A 252 16.39 13.60 -20.42
C ARG A 252 15.87 12.95 -21.69
N ARG A 253 15.53 13.77 -22.68
CA ARG A 253 15.06 13.31 -24.01
C ARG A 253 16.23 13.05 -24.99
N TRP A 254 17.43 13.50 -24.65
CA TRP A 254 18.59 13.49 -25.54
C TRP A 254 19.84 12.99 -24.81
N CYS A 255 20.65 12.15 -25.49
CA CYS A 255 21.93 11.62 -24.99
C CYS A 255 22.95 12.73 -24.70
N SER A 256 22.94 13.82 -25.48
CA SER A 256 23.85 14.97 -25.32
C SER A 256 23.23 16.27 -25.83
N ARG A 257 23.86 17.41 -25.49
CA ARG A 257 23.49 18.73 -26.05
C ARG A 257 23.66 18.75 -27.58
N SER A 258 24.72 18.12 -28.10
CA SER A 258 24.96 17.99 -29.54
C SER A 258 23.82 17.25 -30.24
N CYS A 259 23.33 16.14 -29.68
CA CYS A 259 22.22 15.39 -30.25
C CYS A 259 20.89 16.17 -30.22
N ARG A 260 20.67 17.00 -29.18
CA ARG A 260 19.54 17.93 -29.15
C ARG A 260 19.63 18.95 -30.27
N GLU A 261 20.79 19.56 -30.48
CA GLU A 261 21.01 20.57 -31.53
C GLU A 261 20.87 19.98 -32.94
N LYS A 262 21.42 18.77 -33.18
CA LYS A 262 21.25 18.06 -34.45
C LYS A 262 19.79 17.72 -34.73
N ALA A 263 19.05 17.25 -33.72
CA ALA A 263 17.61 16.98 -33.86
C ALA A 263 16.82 18.25 -34.18
N GLN A 264 17.13 19.38 -33.54
CA GLN A 264 16.51 20.67 -33.83
C GLN A 264 16.82 21.14 -35.26
N ARG A 265 18.07 21.01 -35.73
CA ARG A 265 18.45 21.32 -37.12
C ARG A 265 17.69 20.45 -38.12
N ARG A 266 17.56 19.15 -37.87
CA ARG A 266 16.79 18.24 -38.74
C ARG A 266 15.32 18.65 -38.83
N ARG A 267 14.68 18.98 -37.69
CA ARG A 267 13.28 19.47 -37.67
C ARG A 267 13.12 20.77 -38.43
N ARG A 268 14.05 21.72 -38.29
CA ARG A 268 14.04 22.97 -39.05
C ARG A 268 14.18 22.75 -40.55
N LYS A 269 15.05 21.84 -40.99
CA LYS A 269 15.20 21.49 -42.41
C LYS A 269 13.91 20.89 -42.97
N LEU A 270 13.28 19.96 -42.25
CA LEU A 270 12.03 19.33 -42.67
C LEU A 270 10.88 20.35 -42.78
N ALA A 271 10.79 21.30 -41.86
CA ALA A 271 9.78 22.36 -41.89
C ALA A 271 9.94 23.35 -43.05
N VAL A 272 11.15 23.48 -43.62
CA VAL A 272 11.41 24.33 -44.80
C VAL A 272 11.11 23.58 -46.10
N THR A 273 11.23 22.26 -46.12
CA THR A 273 10.91 21.43 -47.30
C THR A 273 9.41 21.11 -47.45
N GLU A 274 8.59 21.43 -46.45
CA GLU A 274 7.12 21.23 -46.46
C GLU A 274 6.34 22.49 -46.89
N ILE A 275 7.05 23.50 -47.41
CA ILE A 275 6.49 24.71 -48.06
C ILE A 275 6.81 24.63 -49.55
#